data_AF-A0A930F9M7-F1
#
_entry.id   AF-A0A930F9M7-F1
#
_cell.length_a   1.000
_cell.length_b   1.000
_cell.length_c   1.000
_cell.angle_alpha   90.00
_cell.angle_beta   90.00
_cell.angle_gamma   90.00
#
_symmetry.space_group_name_H-M   'P 1'
#
loop_
_entity.id
_entity.type
_entity.pdbx_description
1 polymer ?
#
loop_
_entity_poly.entity_id
_entity_poly.type
_entity_poly.pdbx_seq_one_letter_code
_entity_poly.pdbx_strand_id
1 'polypeptide(L)' 'MDKKLRYIDVLGLVIGAIIGWGSFTLPGTKFLKEAGVINTFIGLLIGGVFIMVIQNGYHIMLENHR' A
#
# COMPACT_ATOMS: atom_id res chain seq x y z
N MET A 1 -20.05 -4.16 24.48
CA MET A 1 -20.66 -4.01 23.15
C MET A 1 -19.51 -3.89 22.16
N ASP A 2 -19.08 -5.00 21.57
CA ASP A 2 -17.93 -5.00 20.66
C ASP A 2 -18.29 -4.25 19.38
N LYS A 3 -17.79 -3.03 19.24
CA LYS A 3 -17.91 -2.25 18.01
C LYS A 3 -16.98 -2.86 16.97
N LYS A 4 -17.48 -3.84 16.22
CA LYS A 4 -16.81 -4.30 15.00
C LYS A 4 -16.89 -3.21 13.94
N LEU A 5 -15.75 -2.89 13.35
CA LEU A 5 -15.68 -2.00 12.18
C LEU A 5 -16.42 -2.66 11.01
N ARG A 6 -17.23 -1.88 10.29
CA ARG A 6 -17.80 -2.34 9.03
C ARG A 6 -16.71 -2.28 7.96
N TYR A 7 -16.91 -3.01 6.87
CA TYR A 7 -15.97 -3.05 5.75
C TYR A 7 -15.59 -1.65 5.24
N ILE A 8 -16.56 -0.72 5.14
CA ILE A 8 -16.29 0.65 4.69
C ILE A 8 -15.45 1.47 5.67
N ASP A 9 -15.60 1.20 6.98
CA ASP A 9 -14.83 1.87 8.02
C ASP A 9 -13.36 1.40 7.95
N VAL A 10 -13.13 0.10 7.65
CA VAL A 10 -11.80 -0.46 7.42
C VAL A 10 -11.19 0.06 6.12
N LEU A 11 -11.96 0.15 5.03
CA LEU A 11 -11.46 0.73 3.78
C LEU A 11 -11.04 2.19 3.96
N GLY A 12 -11.85 3.00 4.64
CA GLY A 12 -11.52 4.39 4.93
C GLY A 12 -10.23 4.51 5.75
N LEU A 13 -10.06 3.64 6.75
CA LEU A 13 -8.84 3.57 7.55
C LEU A 13 -7.61 3.22 6.70
N VAL A 14 -7.70 2.18 5.86
CA VAL A 14 -6.59 1.70 5.04
C VAL A 14 -6.19 2.74 4.00
N ILE A 15 -7.15 3.37 3.32
CA ILE A 15 -6.89 4.44 2.35
C ILE A 15 -6.20 5.63 3.04
N GLY A 16 -6.72 6.06 4.20
CA GLY A 16 -6.13 7.17 4.96
C GLY A 16 -4.74 6.86 5.52
N ALA A 17 -4.44 5.60 5.84
CA ALA A 17 -3.14 5.17 6.36
C ALA A 17 -2.08 5.01 5.26
N ILE A 18 -2.46 4.60 4.05
CA ILE A 18 -1.54 4.34 2.94
C ILE A 18 -1.31 5.60 2.10
N ILE A 19 -2.36 6.39 1.82
CA ILE A 19 -2.24 7.58 0.98
C ILE A 19 -1.59 8.70 1.80
N GLY A 20 -0.38 9.08 1.41
CA GLY A 20 0.38 10.17 2.04
C GLY A 20 1.22 10.94 1.04
N TRP A 21 2.01 11.90 1.55
CA TRP A 21 2.86 12.79 0.74
C TRP A 21 3.75 12.07 -0.27
N GLY A 22 4.32 10.93 0.13
CA GLY A 22 5.18 10.12 -0.73
C GLY A 22 4.46 9.61 -1.98
N SER A 23 3.18 9.24 -1.88
CA SER A 23 2.39 8.72 -2.99
C SER A 23 2.16 9.75 -4.10
N PHE A 24 2.12 11.05 -3.76
CA PHE A 24 1.90 12.13 -4.72
C PHE A 24 3.20 12.75 -5.24
N THR A 25 4.22 12.87 -4.39
CA THR A 25 5.44 13.60 -4.74
C THR A 25 6.50 12.74 -5.40
N LEU A 26 6.77 11.53 -4.89
CA LEU A 26 7.88 10.70 -5.36
C LEU A 26 7.75 10.27 -6.84
N PRO A 27 6.55 9.94 -7.36
CA PRO A 27 6.42 9.63 -8.78
C PRO A 27 6.90 10.76 -9.67
N GLY A 28 6.48 12.00 -9.40
CA GLY A 28 6.80 13.16 -10.23
C GLY A 28 8.21 13.71 -10.02
N THR A 29 8.64 13.85 -8.77
CA THR A 29 9.91 14.55 -8.45
C THR A 29 11.13 13.65 -8.57
N LYS A 30 10.97 12.34 -8.29
CA LYS A 30 12.07 11.39 -8.25
C LYS A 30 11.95 10.30 -9.31
N PHE A 31 10.92 9.48 -9.27
CA PHE A 31 10.87 8.25 -10.09
C PHE A 31 10.81 8.57 -11.58
N LEU A 32 9.86 9.40 -12.02
CA LEU A 32 9.75 9.78 -13.43
C LEU A 32 10.98 10.58 -13.90
N LYS A 33 11.57 11.40 -13.03
CA LYS A 33 12.74 12.23 -13.35
C LYS A 33 14.01 11.41 -13.52
N GLU A 34 14.23 10.41 -12.66
CA GLU A 34 15.46 9.61 -12.63
C GLU A 34 15.35 8.34 -13.48
N ALA A 35 14.21 7.63 -13.41
CA ALA A 35 14.02 6.35 -14.07
C ALA A 35 13.26 6.47 -15.41
N GLY A 36 12.52 7.55 -15.63
CA GLY A 36 11.63 7.70 -16.79
C GLY A 36 10.31 6.92 -16.65
N VAL A 37 9.41 7.08 -17.63
CA VAL A 37 8.02 6.60 -17.55
C VAL A 37 7.92 5.08 -17.45
N ILE A 38 8.57 4.36 -18.38
CA ILE A 38 8.46 2.91 -18.47
C ILE A 38 9.06 2.22 -17.24
N ASN A 39 10.26 2.64 -16.82
CA ASN A 39 10.92 2.03 -15.66
C ASN A 39 10.20 2.34 -14.35
N THR A 40 9.64 3.56 -14.21
CA THR A 40 8.81 3.91 -13.05
C THR A 40 7.55 3.05 -12.99
N PHE A 41 6.87 2.86 -14.13
CA PHE A 41 5.67 2.02 -14.20
C PHE A 41 5.97 0.57 -13.80
N ILE A 42 7.03 -0.03 -14.36
CA ILE A 42 7.46 -1.39 -14.02
C ILE A 42 7.87 -1.48 -12.55
N GLY A 43 8.63 -0.50 -12.05
CA GLY A 43 9.06 -0.45 -10.65
C GLY A 43 7.90 -0.37 -9.66
N LEU A 44 6.88 0.45 -9.96
CA LEU A 44 5.67 0.55 -9.13
C LEU A 44 4.82 -0.72 -9.20
N LEU A 45 4.71 -1.36 -10.37
CA LEU A 45 4.01 -2.64 -10.50
C LEU A 45 4.69 -3.74 -9.68
N ILE A 46 6.01 -3.90 -9.82
CA ILE A 46 6.78 -4.90 -9.08
C ILE A 46 6.72 -4.61 -7.57
N GLY A 47 6.88 -3.33 -7.19
CA GLY A 47 6.73 -2.91 -5.79
C GLY A 47 5.36 -3.25 -5.22
N GLY A 48 4.28 -3.03 -6.00
CA GLY A 48 2.93 -3.42 -5.63
C GLY A 48 2.79 -4.92 -5.40
N VAL A 49 3.38 -5.76 -6.26
CA VAL A 49 3.41 -7.22 -6.08
C VAL A 49 4.14 -7.61 -4.78
N PHE A 50 5.25 -6.97 -4.46
CA PHE A 50 5.96 -7.24 -3.19
C PHE A 50 5.15 -6.83 -1.96
N ILE A 51 4.44 -5.70 -2.01
CA ILE A 51 3.52 -5.31 -0.95
C ILE A 51 2.42 -6.36 -0.78
N MET A 52 1.93 -6.97 -1.87
CA MET A 52 0.96 -8.07 -1.76
C MET A 52 1.52 -9.31 -1.05
N VAL A 53 2.80 -9.62 -1.23
CA VAL A 53 3.45 -10.72 -0.49
C VAL A 53 3.54 -10.38 1.01
N ILE A 54 3.94 -9.14 1.32
CA ILE A 54 4.06 -8.66 2.70
C ILE A 54 2.70 -8.68 3.41
N GLN A 55 1.63 -8.23 2.75
CA GLN A 55 0.28 -8.22 3.32
C GLN A 55 -0.19 -9.63 3.71
N ASN A 56 0.19 -10.66 2.93
CA ASN A 56 -0.14 -12.05 3.24
C ASN A 56 0.60 -12.52 4.50
N GLY A 57 1.86 -12.10 4.67
CA GLY A 57 2.60 -12.34 5.90
C GLY A 57 1.92 -11.73 7.13
N TYR A 58 1.46 -10.48 7.03
CA TYR A 58 0.67 -9.85 8.09
C TYR A 58 -0.66 -10.55 8.34
N HIS A 59 -1.33 -11.03 7.30
CA HIS A 59 -2.57 -11.79 7.44
C HIS A 59 -2.37 -13.06 8.29
N ILE A 60 -1.34 -13.85 7.96
CA ILE A 60 -0.97 -15.06 8.71
C ILE A 60 -0.59 -14.71 10.16
N MET A 61 0.21 -13.66 10.36
CA MET A 61 0.60 -13.21 11.70
C MET A 61 -0.62 -12.86 12.55
N LEU A 62 -1.56 -12.09 11.99
CA LEU A 62 -2.79 -11.69 12.68
C LEU A 62 -3.70 -12.88 12.96
N GLU A 63 -3.80 -13.84 12.04
CA GLU A 63 -4.61 -15.05 12.23
C GLU A 63 -4.06 -15.92 13.38
N ASN A 64 -2.73 -16.04 13.49
CA ASN A 64 -2.07 -16.82 14.53
C ASN A 64 -2.03 -16.15 15.91
N HIS A 65 -2.34 -14.85 16.00
CA HIS A 65 -2.35 -14.07 17.26
C HIS A 65 -3.75 -13.55 17.60
N ARG A 66 -4.78 -14.25 17.15
CA ARG A 66 -6.19 -13.98 17.47
C ARG A 66 -6.62 -14.49 18.83
#